data_AF-A0A1S3IY52-F1
#
_entry.id   AF-A0A1S3IY52-F1
#
_cell.length_a   1.000
_cell.length_b   1.000
_cell.length_c   1.000
_cell.angle_alpha   90.00
_cell.angle_beta   90.00
_cell.angle_gamma   90.00
#
_symmetry.space_group_name_H-M   'P 1'
#
loop_
_entity.id
_entity.type
_entity.pdbx_description
1 polymer ?
#
loop_
_entity_poly.entity_id
_entity_poly.type
_entity_poly.pdbx_seq_one_letter_code
_entity_poly.pdbx_strand_id
1 'polypeptide(L)'
;MALKVSGQQDTDPFKGEHDGKVREVGNQAVWSLSSCKPGFGVEQLRDESMDTYWQSDGPQPHLVNIQFRRKMTIQNICIYADYKSDESYTPNKLSIRAGNHFNDLSEIEQVEMTEPTGWVYVPLKDINEKPIRTFMIQIAVISNHQNGRDTHMRQIKVHSPVEDISMAKMPNFTTIDCSQFNTIR
;
A
#
# COMPACT_ATOMS: atom_id res chain seq x y z
N MET A 1 -1.07 -4.43 -17.76
CA MET A 1 -2.51 -4.77 -17.78
C MET A 1 -3.05 -4.30 -16.46
N ALA A 2 -4.15 -3.53 -16.42
CA ALA A 2 -4.63 -2.95 -15.16
C ALA A 2 -5.27 -4.02 -14.25
N LEU A 3 -4.92 -4.00 -12.96
CA LEU A 3 -5.61 -4.75 -11.91
C LEU A 3 -7.04 -4.23 -11.78
N LYS A 4 -8.03 -5.07 -12.09
CA LYS A 4 -9.45 -4.75 -11.90
C LYS A 4 -9.94 -5.29 -10.57
N VAL A 5 -10.51 -4.41 -9.75
CA VAL A 5 -11.07 -4.75 -8.45
C VAL A 5 -12.54 -4.32 -8.42
N SER A 6 -13.43 -5.26 -8.15
CA SER A 6 -14.87 -5.01 -8.07
C SER A 6 -15.40 -5.47 -6.71
N GLY A 7 -16.15 -4.61 -6.02
CA GLY A 7 -16.76 -4.94 -4.74
C GLY A 7 -15.76 -5.32 -3.64
N GLN A 8 -16.13 -6.29 -2.81
CA GLN A 8 -15.31 -6.80 -1.71
C GLN A 8 -14.41 -7.94 -2.23
N GLN A 9 -13.10 -7.87 -2.00
CA GLN A 9 -12.19 -8.99 -2.33
C GLN A 9 -12.47 -10.17 -1.39
N ASP A 10 -12.75 -11.35 -1.94
CA ASP A 10 -13.05 -12.59 -1.18
C ASP A 10 -11.86 -13.11 -0.35
N THR A 11 -10.66 -12.59 -0.60
CA THR A 11 -9.44 -13.01 0.10
C THR A 11 -9.04 -12.01 1.17
N ASP A 12 -8.77 -12.50 2.38
CA ASP A 12 -8.22 -11.70 3.47
C ASP A 12 -6.93 -10.99 3.03
N PRO A 13 -6.93 -9.64 2.90
CA PRO A 13 -5.79 -8.87 2.44
C PRO A 13 -4.62 -8.89 3.44
N PHE A 14 -4.88 -9.28 4.69
CA PHE A 14 -3.88 -9.38 5.77
C PHE A 14 -3.47 -10.81 6.07
N LYS A 15 -3.91 -11.80 5.29
CA LYS A 15 -3.48 -13.19 5.46
C LYS A 15 -1.96 -13.33 5.54
N GLY A 16 -1.22 -12.59 4.71
CA GLY A 16 0.24 -12.61 4.74
C GLY A 16 0.86 -12.04 6.02
N GLU A 17 0.19 -11.06 6.65
CA GLU A 17 0.60 -10.46 7.92
C GLU A 17 0.29 -11.44 9.07
N HIS A 18 -0.91 -12.04 9.07
CA HIS A 18 -1.31 -13.08 10.01
C HIS A 18 -0.40 -14.32 9.94
N ASP A 19 0.01 -14.72 8.73
CA ASP A 19 0.95 -15.82 8.49
C ASP A 19 2.41 -15.46 8.82
N GLY A 20 2.71 -14.20 9.18
CA GLY A 20 4.07 -13.72 9.44
C GLY A 20 5.00 -13.68 8.21
N LYS A 21 4.43 -13.76 6.99
CA LYS A 21 5.19 -13.74 5.72
C LYS A 21 5.51 -12.33 5.26
N VAL A 22 4.71 -11.35 5.65
CA VAL A 22 4.94 -9.93 5.37
C VAL A 22 4.84 -9.10 6.64
N ARG A 23 5.44 -7.91 6.62
CA ARG A 23 5.37 -6.93 7.70
C ARG A 23 5.01 -5.55 7.15
N GLU A 24 4.22 -4.80 7.90
CA GLU A 24 3.93 -3.39 7.59
C GLU A 24 5.20 -2.56 7.76
N VAL A 25 5.51 -1.70 6.79
CA VAL A 25 6.73 -0.87 6.78
C VAL A 25 6.47 0.61 6.56
N GLY A 26 5.21 1.05 6.57
CA GLY A 26 4.86 2.44 6.34
C GLY A 26 5.42 3.39 7.40
N ASN A 27 5.64 2.92 8.63
CA ASN A 27 6.33 3.69 9.68
C ASN A 27 7.82 3.95 9.40
N GLN A 28 8.43 3.24 8.43
CA GLN A 28 9.82 3.47 8.00
C GLN A 28 9.93 4.50 6.87
N ALA A 29 8.79 5.02 6.40
CA ALA A 29 8.71 5.99 5.31
C ALA A 29 8.32 7.38 5.80
N VAL A 30 8.71 8.39 5.03
CA VAL A 30 8.14 9.73 5.10
C VAL A 30 6.98 9.79 4.10
N TRP A 31 5.84 10.27 4.56
CA TRP A 31 4.61 10.39 3.77
C TRP A 31 4.33 11.85 3.45
N SER A 32 3.93 12.14 2.21
CA SER A 32 3.45 13.46 1.82
C SER A 32 2.30 13.37 0.82
N LEU A 33 1.45 14.40 0.82
CA LEU A 33 0.26 14.48 -0.03
C LEU A 33 0.40 15.64 -1.00
N SER A 34 -0.22 15.55 -2.18
CA SER A 34 -0.31 16.67 -3.11
C SER A 34 -1.07 17.87 -2.52
N SER A 35 -2.13 17.58 -1.77
CA SER A 35 -2.99 18.54 -1.09
C SER A 35 -3.76 17.86 0.03
N CYS A 36 -4.25 18.63 0.99
CA CYS A 36 -5.18 18.14 2.00
C CYS A 36 -6.04 19.28 2.53
N LYS A 37 -7.28 18.96 2.92
CA LYS A 37 -8.05 19.86 3.78
C LYS A 37 -7.48 19.89 5.20
N PRO A 38 -7.56 21.03 5.91
CA PRO A 38 -7.15 21.09 7.31
C PRO A 38 -7.85 20.03 8.15
N GLY A 39 -7.08 19.19 8.86
CA GLY A 39 -7.60 18.10 9.69
C GLY A 39 -7.86 16.77 8.97
N PHE A 40 -7.65 16.70 7.65
CA PHE A 40 -7.85 15.49 6.83
C PHE A 40 -6.60 15.20 6.00
N GLY A 41 -5.48 14.91 6.65
CA GLY A 41 -4.16 14.77 6.03
C GLY A 41 -3.56 13.36 6.15
N VAL A 42 -2.23 13.31 6.23
CA VAL A 42 -1.45 12.05 6.30
C VAL A 42 -1.81 11.22 7.52
N GLU A 43 -2.10 11.88 8.65
CA GLU A 43 -2.38 11.19 9.92
C GLU A 43 -3.57 10.24 9.78
N GLN A 44 -4.64 10.70 9.13
CA GLN A 44 -5.85 9.90 8.93
C GLN A 44 -5.61 8.69 8.02
N LEU A 45 -4.63 8.73 7.10
CA LEU A 45 -4.27 7.57 6.27
C LEU A 45 -3.59 6.43 7.03
N ARG A 46 -3.20 6.67 8.29
CA ARG A 46 -2.24 5.87 9.06
C ARG A 46 -2.68 5.63 10.51
N ASP A 47 -3.85 6.12 10.91
CA ASP A 47 -4.37 6.08 12.28
C ASP A 47 -5.12 4.79 12.65
N GLU A 48 -5.12 3.80 11.75
CA GLU A 48 -5.83 2.53 11.87
C GLU A 48 -7.36 2.63 12.00
N SER A 49 -7.94 3.80 11.78
CA SER A 49 -9.38 4.00 11.75
C SER A 49 -9.94 3.90 10.33
N MET A 50 -11.14 3.35 10.20
CA MET A 50 -11.90 3.34 8.93
C MET A 50 -12.90 4.49 8.85
N ASP A 51 -13.10 5.24 9.94
CA ASP A 51 -14.05 6.34 10.01
C ASP A 51 -13.41 7.68 9.59
N THR A 52 -12.09 7.79 9.74
CA THR A 52 -11.29 8.93 9.33
C THR A 52 -10.74 8.76 7.91
N TYR A 53 -10.37 9.86 7.27
CA TYR A 53 -9.87 9.85 5.91
C TYR A 53 -8.99 11.06 5.61
N TRP A 54 -8.09 10.90 4.65
CA TRP A 54 -7.53 12.01 3.90
C TRP A 54 -8.58 12.54 2.93
N GLN A 55 -8.70 13.86 2.86
CA GLN A 55 -9.46 14.54 1.83
C GLN A 55 -8.53 15.46 1.04
N SER A 56 -8.39 15.23 -0.26
CA SER A 56 -7.66 16.14 -1.14
C SER A 56 -8.36 17.49 -1.27
N ASP A 57 -7.59 18.51 -1.64
CA ASP A 57 -8.12 19.84 -1.97
C ASP A 57 -7.24 20.51 -3.04
N GLY A 58 -7.32 20.02 -4.28
CA GLY A 58 -6.41 20.45 -5.34
C GLY A 58 -6.78 19.92 -6.73
N PRO A 59 -5.95 20.18 -7.74
CA PRO A 59 -6.14 19.60 -9.06
C PRO A 59 -5.75 18.11 -9.07
N GLN A 60 -6.46 17.30 -9.85
CA GLN A 60 -6.05 15.94 -10.17
C GLN A 60 -4.77 15.94 -11.03
N PRO A 61 -3.92 14.89 -10.93
CA PRO A 61 -4.07 13.74 -10.04
C PRO A 61 -3.71 14.04 -8.58
N HIS A 62 -4.43 13.43 -7.64
CA HIS A 62 -4.11 13.53 -6.21
C HIS A 62 -3.05 12.50 -5.84
N LEU A 63 -2.00 12.91 -5.12
CA LEU A 63 -0.80 12.09 -4.93
C LEU A 63 -0.60 11.76 -3.46
N VAL A 64 -0.29 10.50 -3.16
CA VAL A 64 0.32 10.05 -1.91
C VAL A 64 1.74 9.60 -2.23
N ASN A 65 2.74 10.28 -1.67
CA ASN A 65 4.14 9.95 -1.83
C ASN A 65 4.67 9.28 -0.58
N ILE A 66 5.38 8.17 -0.77
CA ILE A 66 5.90 7.31 0.30
C ILE A 66 7.39 7.12 0.04
N GLN A 67 8.23 7.79 0.82
CA GLN A 67 9.68 7.83 0.62
C GLN A 67 10.41 7.13 1.76
N PHE A 68 11.17 6.10 1.43
CA PHE A 68 11.98 5.34 2.38
C PHE A 68 13.41 5.90 2.47
N ARG A 69 14.01 5.85 3.66
CA ARG A 69 15.41 6.26 3.88
C ARG A 69 16.45 5.35 3.22
N ARG A 70 16.07 4.09 2.96
CA ARG A 70 16.88 3.07 2.29
C ARG A 70 16.05 2.39 1.22
N LYS A 71 16.69 1.73 0.25
CA LYS A 71 15.98 0.96 -0.77
C LYS A 71 15.26 -0.21 -0.12
N MET A 72 13.93 -0.18 -0.12
CA MET A 72 13.09 -1.18 0.51
C MET A 72 12.56 -2.17 -0.52
N THR A 73 12.46 -3.43 -0.13
CA THR A 73 11.72 -4.46 -0.87
C THR A 73 10.25 -4.37 -0.49
N ILE A 74 9.38 -4.10 -1.44
CA ILE A 74 7.94 -3.91 -1.22
C ILE A 74 7.18 -4.97 -2.02
N GLN A 75 6.31 -5.71 -1.35
CA GLN A 75 5.55 -6.81 -1.95
C GLN A 75 4.14 -6.39 -2.35
N ASN A 76 3.49 -5.56 -1.53
CA ASN A 76 2.13 -5.10 -1.82
C ASN A 76 1.80 -3.81 -1.07
N ILE A 77 0.71 -3.18 -1.50
CA ILE A 77 0.05 -2.07 -0.82
C ILE A 77 -1.41 -2.48 -0.59
N CYS A 78 -1.93 -2.22 0.60
CA CYS A 78 -3.35 -2.34 0.91
C CYS A 78 -3.95 -0.94 1.06
N ILE A 79 -5.05 -0.68 0.36
CA ILE A 79 -5.75 0.61 0.37
C ILE A 79 -7.19 0.35 0.82
N TYR A 80 -7.68 1.10 1.81
CA TYR A 80 -9.09 1.04 2.18
C TYR A 80 -9.90 2.12 1.44
N ALA A 81 -10.94 1.70 0.72
CA ALA A 81 -11.89 2.56 0.05
C ALA A 81 -13.31 1.99 0.21
N ASP A 82 -14.30 2.86 0.45
CA ASP A 82 -15.69 2.44 0.61
C ASP A 82 -16.64 3.35 -0.17
N TYR A 83 -17.12 2.83 -1.31
CA TYR A 83 -18.03 3.54 -2.20
C TYR A 83 -19.34 3.93 -1.53
N LYS A 84 -19.84 3.12 -0.60
CA LYS A 84 -21.10 3.41 0.09
C LYS A 84 -20.99 4.64 0.99
N SER A 85 -19.82 4.86 1.56
CA SER A 85 -19.55 5.96 2.47
C SER A 85 -19.08 7.22 1.73
N ASP A 86 -18.34 7.06 0.62
CA ASP A 86 -17.63 8.16 -0.04
C ASP A 86 -18.23 8.58 -1.39
N GLU A 87 -19.10 7.77 -2.01
CA GLU A 87 -19.77 8.06 -3.29
C GLU A 87 -18.78 8.60 -4.35
N SER A 88 -18.95 9.86 -4.77
CA SER A 88 -18.10 10.53 -5.76
C SER A 88 -16.65 10.78 -5.31
N TYR A 89 -16.36 10.78 -4.01
CA TYR A 89 -15.00 10.92 -3.47
C TYR A 89 -14.18 9.62 -3.59
N THR A 90 -14.83 8.51 -3.93
CA THR A 90 -14.18 7.20 -4.03
C THR A 90 -13.27 7.16 -5.27
N PRO A 91 -11.96 6.88 -5.13
CA PRO A 91 -11.09 6.70 -6.29
C PRO A 91 -11.62 5.59 -7.20
N ASN A 92 -11.58 5.76 -8.53
CA ASN A 92 -11.92 4.70 -9.48
C ASN A 92 -10.72 4.23 -10.30
N LYS A 93 -9.70 5.09 -10.46
CA LYS A 93 -8.48 4.77 -11.20
C LYS A 93 -7.26 5.27 -10.45
N LEU A 94 -6.40 4.34 -10.08
CA LEU A 94 -5.11 4.60 -9.44
C LEU A 94 -3.97 4.21 -10.37
N SER A 95 -2.89 4.98 -10.31
CA SER A 95 -1.60 4.67 -10.91
C SER A 95 -0.59 4.53 -9.77
N ILE A 96 -0.05 3.32 -9.59
CA ILE A 96 1.02 3.07 -8.64
C ILE A 96 2.34 3.21 -9.38
N ARG A 97 3.22 4.05 -8.86
CA ARG A 97 4.52 4.37 -9.45
C ARG A 97 5.63 4.12 -8.46
N ALA A 98 6.80 3.74 -8.95
CA ALA A 98 7.98 3.54 -8.13
C ALA A 98 9.23 4.11 -8.81
N GLY A 99 10.21 4.54 -8.02
CA GLY A 99 11.45 5.16 -8.48
C GLY A 99 12.43 5.43 -7.34
N ASN A 100 13.55 6.07 -7.64
CA ASN A 100 14.50 6.49 -6.61
C ASN A 100 14.16 7.89 -6.05
N HIS A 101 13.52 8.73 -6.85
CA HIS A 101 13.12 10.10 -6.52
C HIS A 101 11.90 10.55 -7.34
N PHE A 102 11.43 11.79 -7.15
CA PHE A 102 10.26 12.30 -7.87
C PHE A 102 10.40 12.33 -9.40
N ASN A 103 11.62 12.48 -9.91
CA ASN A 103 11.89 12.69 -11.34
C ASN A 103 12.07 11.39 -12.15
N ASP A 104 12.16 10.23 -11.49
CA ASP A 104 12.39 8.93 -12.14
C ASP A 104 11.30 7.90 -11.82
N LEU A 105 10.12 8.39 -11.40
CA LEU A 105 8.96 7.54 -11.15
C LEU A 105 8.45 6.91 -12.45
N SER A 106 8.39 5.58 -12.47
CA SER A 106 7.74 4.79 -13.52
C SER A 106 6.46 4.14 -12.99
N GLU A 107 5.40 4.14 -13.79
CA GLU A 107 4.17 3.39 -13.48
C GLU A 107 4.49 1.89 -13.48
N ILE A 108 4.21 1.24 -12.34
CA ILE A 108 4.42 -0.19 -12.14
C ILE A 108 3.11 -0.97 -12.25
N GLU A 109 2.01 -0.37 -11.78
CA GLU A 109 0.71 -1.03 -11.71
C GLU A 109 -0.39 0.02 -11.85
N GLN A 110 -1.46 -0.33 -12.56
CA GLN A 110 -2.65 0.49 -12.69
C GLN A 110 -3.81 -0.25 -12.07
N VAL A 111 -4.56 0.40 -11.19
CA VAL A 111 -5.69 -0.21 -10.50
C VAL A 111 -6.97 0.48 -10.93
N GLU A 112 -7.92 -0.31 -11.44
CA GLU A 112 -9.27 0.14 -11.73
C GLU A 112 -10.22 -0.46 -10.70
N MET A 113 -10.92 0.39 -9.97
CA MET A 113 -11.82 0.01 -8.88
C MET A 113 -13.26 0.37 -9.29
N THR A 114 -14.15 -0.62 -9.18
CA THR A 114 -15.59 -0.44 -9.43
C THR A 114 -16.33 -0.64 -8.12
N GLU A 115 -16.82 0.47 -7.56
CA GLU A 115 -17.58 0.52 -6.31
C GLU A 115 -16.93 -0.33 -5.18
N PRO A 116 -15.64 -0.09 -4.85
CA PRO A 116 -14.94 -0.89 -3.83
C PRO A 116 -15.60 -0.72 -2.46
N THR A 117 -15.69 -1.80 -1.68
CA THR A 117 -16.23 -1.77 -0.32
C THR A 117 -15.31 -2.51 0.64
N GLY A 118 -14.20 -1.86 0.99
CA GLY A 118 -13.23 -2.37 1.97
C GLY A 118 -11.78 -2.25 1.49
N TRP A 119 -10.97 -3.19 1.95
CA TRP A 119 -9.56 -3.25 1.61
C TRP A 119 -9.32 -3.78 0.19
N VAL A 120 -8.48 -3.06 -0.53
CA VAL A 120 -8.01 -3.38 -1.87
C VAL A 120 -6.54 -3.76 -1.79
N TYR A 121 -6.25 -5.03 -2.04
CA TYR A 121 -4.89 -5.55 -2.11
C TYR A 121 -4.28 -5.31 -3.49
N VAL A 122 -3.13 -4.63 -3.54
CA VAL A 122 -2.40 -4.31 -4.77
C VAL A 122 -1.01 -4.96 -4.73
N PRO A 123 -0.79 -6.08 -5.43
CA PRO A 123 0.54 -6.71 -5.51
C PRO A 123 1.50 -5.84 -6.32
N LEU A 124 2.73 -5.66 -5.84
CA LEU A 124 3.77 -4.93 -6.54
C LEU A 124 4.87 -5.90 -6.97
N LYS A 125 4.95 -6.16 -8.27
CA LYS A 125 5.89 -7.12 -8.84
C LYS A 125 6.76 -6.49 -9.92
N ASP A 126 7.98 -6.98 -10.05
CA ASP A 126 8.88 -6.69 -11.16
C ASP A 126 8.62 -7.62 -12.35
N ILE A 127 9.42 -7.46 -13.41
CA ILE A 127 9.36 -8.26 -14.65
C ILE A 127 9.58 -9.76 -14.38
N ASN A 128 10.22 -10.11 -13.26
CA ASN A 128 10.52 -11.48 -12.86
C ASN A 128 9.52 -12.04 -11.83
N GLU A 129 8.35 -11.41 -11.66
CA GLU A 129 7.33 -11.76 -10.67
C GLU A 129 7.82 -11.68 -9.21
N LYS A 130 8.87 -10.89 -8.95
CA LYS A 130 9.43 -10.68 -7.60
C LYS A 130 8.96 -9.35 -7.01
N PRO A 131 8.90 -9.22 -5.67
CA PRO A 131 8.67 -7.93 -5.02
C PRO A 131 9.61 -6.84 -5.52
N ILE A 132 9.07 -5.64 -5.75
CA ILE A 132 9.86 -4.51 -6.26
C ILE A 132 10.84 -4.01 -5.19
N ARG A 133 11.96 -3.43 -5.64
CA ARG A 133 12.92 -2.75 -4.75
C ARG A 133 13.01 -1.28 -5.11
N THR A 134 12.57 -0.40 -4.23
CA THR A 134 12.42 1.03 -4.53
C THR A 134 12.76 1.91 -3.32
N PHE A 135 13.12 3.18 -3.56
CA PHE A 135 13.22 4.19 -2.50
C PHE A 135 11.92 4.97 -2.35
N MET A 136 11.15 5.09 -3.42
CA MET A 136 9.94 5.89 -3.45
C MET A 136 8.81 5.12 -4.10
N ILE A 137 7.62 5.24 -3.52
CA ILE A 137 6.35 4.87 -4.13
C ILE A 137 5.48 6.11 -4.21
N GLN A 138 4.77 6.27 -5.32
CA GLN A 138 3.74 7.29 -5.48
C GLN A 138 2.44 6.61 -5.89
N ILE A 139 1.39 6.82 -5.12
CA ILE A 139 0.02 6.44 -5.44
C ILE A 139 -0.64 7.68 -6.03
N ALA A 140 -1.02 7.63 -7.30
CA ALA A 140 -1.68 8.73 -7.99
C ALA A 140 -3.15 8.36 -8.24
N VAL A 141 -4.06 9.09 -7.59
CA VAL A 141 -5.49 9.04 -7.90
C VAL A 141 -5.72 9.82 -9.19
N ILE A 142 -5.94 9.09 -10.28
CA ILE A 142 -6.10 9.66 -11.63
C ILE A 142 -7.52 10.19 -11.81
N SER A 143 -8.51 9.45 -11.30
CA SER A 143 -9.91 9.85 -11.34
C SER A 143 -10.69 9.18 -10.21
N ASN A 144 -11.83 9.79 -9.89
CA ASN A 144 -12.81 9.29 -8.92
C ASN A 144 -14.09 8.83 -9.61
N HIS A 145 -14.92 8.11 -8.87
CA HIS A 145 -16.28 7.78 -9.31
C HIS A 145 -17.10 9.04 -9.56
N GLN A 146 -18.06 8.95 -10.49
CA GLN A 146 -18.98 10.05 -10.82
C GLN A 146 -18.29 11.39 -11.17
N ASN A 147 -17.02 11.34 -11.63
CA ASN A 147 -16.17 12.51 -11.87
C ASN A 147 -15.98 13.41 -10.64
N GLY A 148 -15.95 12.84 -9.43
CA GLY A 148 -15.68 13.59 -8.21
C GLY A 148 -14.34 14.32 -8.27
N ARG A 149 -14.33 15.57 -7.82
CA ARG A 149 -13.16 16.46 -7.89
C ARG A 149 -12.09 16.04 -6.89
N ASP A 150 -12.46 15.89 -5.63
CA ASP A 150 -11.58 15.49 -4.54
C ASP A 150 -11.73 14.01 -4.23
N THR A 151 -10.76 13.44 -3.52
CA THR A 151 -10.72 12.02 -3.17
C THR A 151 -10.73 11.82 -1.66
N HIS A 152 -11.39 10.74 -1.23
CA HIS A 152 -11.27 10.19 0.13
C HIS A 152 -10.48 8.90 0.07
N MET A 153 -9.44 8.81 0.90
CA MET A 153 -8.77 7.55 1.20
C MET A 153 -8.70 7.42 2.71
N ARG A 154 -9.15 6.28 3.23
CA ARG A 154 -9.30 6.06 4.67
C ARG A 154 -8.04 5.49 5.30
N GLN A 155 -7.42 4.49 4.65
CA GLN A 155 -6.25 3.82 5.22
C GLN A 155 -5.31 3.29 4.15
N ILE A 156 -4.00 3.36 4.39
CA ILE A 156 -2.97 2.78 3.51
C ILE A 156 -1.93 2.03 4.33
N LYS A 157 -1.74 0.75 4.00
CA LYS A 157 -0.67 -0.10 4.54
C LYS A 157 0.28 -0.52 3.43
N VAL A 158 1.58 -0.52 3.72
CA VAL A 158 2.62 -0.93 2.77
C VAL A 158 3.37 -2.11 3.38
N HIS A 159 3.44 -3.21 2.65
CA HIS A 159 4.02 -4.44 3.17
C HIS A 159 5.33 -4.81 2.46
N SER A 160 6.29 -5.23 3.28
CA SER A 160 7.57 -5.81 2.87
C SER A 160 7.57 -7.29 3.20
N PRO A 161 8.17 -8.17 2.36
CA PRO A 161 8.34 -9.57 2.73
C PRO A 161 9.22 -9.66 3.99
N VAL A 162 8.87 -10.57 4.88
CA VAL A 162 9.76 -10.95 5.98
C VAL A 162 10.88 -11.79 5.38
N GLU A 163 12.08 -11.22 5.29
CA GLU A 163 13.27 -11.99 4.95
C GLU A 163 13.57 -12.97 6.09
N ASP A 164 13.71 -14.26 5.79
CA ASP A 164 14.37 -15.21 6.69
C ASP A 164 15.85 -14.79 6.79
N ILE A 165 16.22 -14.10 7.87
CA ILE A 165 17.60 -13.62 8.13
C ILE A 165 18.53 -14.79 8.50
N SER A 166 18.18 -16.02 8.14
CA SER A 166 19.10 -17.15 8.24
C SER A 166 20.20 -16.96 7.18
N MET A 167 21.33 -16.35 7.59
CA MET A 167 22.54 -16.19 6.77
C MET A 167 23.07 -17.53 6.22
N ALA A 168 22.67 -18.63 6.83
CA ALA A 168 22.78 -19.97 6.27
C ALA A 168 21.41 -20.42 5.78
N LYS A 169 21.33 -21.13 4.65
CA LYS A 169 20.19 -21.99 4.31
C LYS A 169 20.12 -23.15 5.32
N MET A 170 19.92 -22.84 6.60
CA MET A 170 19.59 -23.85 7.59
C MET A 170 18.12 -24.18 7.43
N PRO A 171 17.74 -25.47 7.50
CA PRO A 171 16.34 -25.83 7.60
C PRO A 171 15.73 -25.15 8.83
N ASN A 172 14.52 -24.61 8.68
CA ASN A 172 13.78 -24.06 9.81
C ASN A 172 13.63 -25.15 10.88
N PHE A 173 14.07 -24.86 12.11
CA PHE A 173 13.88 -25.77 13.23
C PHE A 173 12.37 -25.87 13.54
N THR A 174 11.78 -27.02 13.24
CA THR A 174 10.34 -27.26 13.40
C THR A 174 9.95 -27.72 14.80
N THR A 175 10.90 -28.23 15.58
CA THR A 175 10.69 -28.69 16.97
C THR A 175 11.11 -27.62 17.97
N ILE A 176 10.35 -27.52 19.06
CA ILE A 176 10.60 -26.57 20.17
C ILE A 176 12.03 -26.72 20.70
N ASP A 177 12.49 -27.97 20.87
CA ASP A 177 13.83 -28.30 21.34
C ASP A 177 14.93 -27.77 20.44
N CYS A 178 14.68 -27.63 19.14
CA CYS A 178 15.67 -27.12 18.20
C CYS A 178 15.55 -25.59 18.02
N SER A 179 14.34 -25.02 18.16
CA SER A 179 14.11 -23.57 18.06
C SER A 179 14.88 -22.76 19.09
N GLN A 180 15.21 -23.34 20.26
CA GLN A 180 16.02 -22.66 21.29
C GLN A 180 17.43 -22.27 20.83
N PHE A 181 17.97 -22.94 19.80
CA PHE A 181 19.31 -22.68 19.26
C PHE A 181 19.29 -21.70 18.07
N ASN A 182 18.13 -21.15 17.71
CA ASN A 182 17.98 -20.33 16.52
C ASN A 182 18.58 -18.92 16.64
N THR A 183 18.69 -18.39 17.86
CA THR A 183 19.28 -17.07 18.12
C THR A 183 20.13 -17.10 19.38
N ILE A 184 21.35 -16.58 19.31
CA ILE A 184 22.12 -16.22 20.51
C ILE A 184 21.54 -14.88 20.99
N ARG A 185 20.94 -14.85 22.18
CA ARG A 185 20.44 -13.63 22.83
C ARG A 185 21.42 -13.12 23.87
#